data_AF-A0A653V8W9-F1
#
_entry.id   AF-A0A653V8W9-F1
#
_cell.length_a   1.000
_cell.length_b   1.000
_cell.length_c   1.000
_cell.angle_alpha   90.00
_cell.angle_beta   90.00
_cell.angle_gamma   90.00
#
_symmetry.space_group_name_H-M   'P 1'
#
loop_
_entity.id
_entity.type
_entity.pdbx_description
1 polymer ?
#
loop_
_entity_poly.entity_id
_entity_poly.type
_entity_poly.pdbx_seq_one_letter_code
_entity_poly.pdbx_strand_id
1 'polypeptide(L)'
;MNFRQFENRINQWPAIHFTAIVKNRREEEYEIYAVDESNNIKSQLFICFADNESHASLLIKQFTLWLIKINSEKRRQQKAERHAEAALLPDK
;
A
#
# COMPACT_ATOMS: atom_id res chain seq x y z
N MET A 1 15.34 1.05 0.34
CA MET A 1 14.37 0.24 -0.43
C MET A 1 13.95 0.99 -1.69
N ASN A 2 13.80 0.31 -2.84
CA ASN A 2 13.33 0.93 -4.09
C ASN A 2 11.83 0.67 -4.37
N PHE A 3 11.26 1.32 -5.40
CA PHE A 3 9.84 1.20 -5.73
C PHE A 3 9.39 -0.24 -5.99
N ARG A 4 10.15 -1.02 -6.77
CA ARG A 4 9.80 -2.41 -7.10
C ARG A 4 9.78 -3.32 -5.87
N GLN A 5 10.71 -3.12 -4.95
CA GLN A 5 10.74 -3.83 -3.67
C GLN A 5 9.51 -3.47 -2.82
N PHE A 6 9.16 -2.19 -2.75
CA PHE A 6 7.98 -1.71 -2.04
C PHE A 6 6.69 -2.28 -2.65
N GLU A 7 6.55 -2.22 -3.97
CA GLU A 7 5.40 -2.76 -4.69
C GLU A 7 5.24 -4.27 -4.45
N ASN A 8 6.33 -5.03 -4.58
CA ASN A 8 6.31 -6.46 -4.28
C ASN A 8 5.88 -6.72 -2.84
N ARG A 9 6.35 -5.91 -1.88
CA ARG A 9 5.97 -6.03 -0.46
C ARG A 9 4.48 -5.81 -0.27
N ILE A 10 3.91 -4.75 -0.84
CA ILE A 10 2.47 -4.46 -0.78
C ILE A 10 1.65 -5.58 -1.43
N ASN A 11 2.14 -6.13 -2.53
CA ASN A 11 1.46 -7.20 -3.27
C ASN A 11 1.56 -8.59 -2.63
N GLN A 12 2.31 -8.75 -1.53
CA GLN A 12 2.25 -9.98 -0.72
C GLN A 12 0.86 -10.18 -0.11
N TRP A 13 0.11 -9.09 0.09
CA TRP A 13 -1.23 -9.10 0.70
C TRP A 13 -2.24 -8.54 -0.31
N PRO A 14 -2.53 -9.28 -1.41
CA PRO A 14 -3.32 -8.76 -2.52
C PRO A 14 -4.78 -8.46 -2.16
N ALA A 15 -5.31 -9.12 -1.12
CA ALA A 15 -6.67 -8.93 -0.62
C ALA A 15 -6.82 -7.69 0.27
N ILE A 16 -5.72 -7.10 0.75
CA ILE A 16 -5.77 -5.92 1.63
C ILE A 16 -5.55 -4.64 0.83
N HIS A 17 -6.38 -3.65 1.10
CA HIS A 17 -6.26 -2.33 0.52
C HIS A 17 -5.58 -1.38 1.51
N PHE A 18 -4.24 -1.36 1.50
CA PHE A 18 -3.52 -0.40 2.32
C PHE A 18 -3.79 1.03 1.84
N THR A 19 -4.11 1.92 2.78
CA THR A 19 -4.52 3.30 2.53
C THR A 19 -3.57 4.33 3.12
N ALA A 20 -2.75 3.96 4.12
CA ALA A 20 -1.84 4.88 4.77
C ALA A 20 -0.47 4.23 5.07
N ILE A 21 0.54 5.09 5.24
CA ILE A 21 1.86 4.74 5.74
C ILE A 21 2.05 5.42 7.09
N VAL A 22 2.36 4.63 8.12
CA VAL A 22 2.54 5.12 9.48
C VAL A 22 3.90 4.73 10.02
N LYS A 23 4.36 5.44 11.05
CA LYS A 23 5.52 5.03 11.84
C LYS A 23 5.13 4.71 13.27
N ASN A 24 5.88 3.80 13.87
CA ASN A 24 5.89 3.57 15.30
C ASN A 24 7.31 3.78 15.83
N ARG A 25 7.45 4.43 16.99
CA ARG A 25 8.76 4.60 17.62
C ARG A 25 9.03 3.38 18.50
N ARG A 26 10.17 2.72 18.28
CA ARG A 26 10.69 1.67 19.14
C ARG A 26 12.06 2.07 19.64
N GLU A 27 12.16 2.41 20.92
CA GLU A 27 13.42 2.80 21.56
C GLU A 27 14.11 3.94 20.79
N GLU A 28 15.18 3.63 20.06
CA GLU A 28 16.00 4.56 19.28
C GLU A 28 15.65 4.58 17.77
N GLU A 29 14.82 3.64 17.30
CA GLU A 29 14.49 3.45 15.88
C GLU A 29 13.01 3.72 15.58
N TYR A 30 12.70 3.85 14.29
CA TYR A 30 11.35 4.02 13.77
C TYR A 30 10.97 2.86 12.87
N GLU A 31 9.93 2.12 13.25
CA GLU A 31 9.32 1.12 12.40
C GLU A 31 8.32 1.77 11.44
N ILE A 32 8.37 1.43 10.15
CA ILE A 32 7.44 1.94 9.14
C ILE A 32 6.49 0.83 8.70
N TYR A 33 5.20 1.13 8.66
CA TYR A 33 4.12 0.20 8.32
C TYR A 33 3.22 0.75 7.22
N ALA A 34 2.67 -0.15 6.38
CA ALA A 34 1.48 0.11 5.58
C ALA A 34 0.25 -0.37 6.35
N VAL A 35 -0.82 0.44 6.36
CA VAL A 35 -2.04 0.12 7.11
C VAL A 35 -3.29 0.30 6.25
N ASP A 36 -4.29 -0.53 6.50
CA ASP A 36 -5.65 -0.35 6.00
C ASP A 36 -6.47 0.35 7.10
N GLU A 37 -6.73 1.64 6.91
CA GLU A 37 -7.56 2.44 7.82
C GLU A 37 -9.05 2.36 7.48
N SER A 38 -9.41 1.74 6.35
CA SER A 38 -10.80 1.68 5.88
C SER A 38 -11.58 0.54 6.54
N ASN A 39 -10.88 -0.46 7.07
CA ASN A 39 -11.48 -1.62 7.71
C ASN A 39 -11.32 -1.58 9.24
N ASN A 40 -12.32 -2.11 9.96
CA ASN A 40 -12.29 -2.23 11.42
C ASN A 40 -11.14 -3.13 11.93
N ILE A 41 -10.62 -4.01 11.07
CA ILE A 41 -9.45 -4.83 11.38
C ILE A 41 -8.22 -4.06 10.95
N LYS A 42 -7.47 -3.53 11.93
CA LYS A 42 -6.19 -2.84 11.71
C LYS A 42 -5.14 -3.82 11.18
N SER A 43 -5.14 -4.02 9.87
CA SER A 43 -4.09 -4.76 9.18
C SER A 43 -2.86 -3.86 9.06
N GLN A 44 -1.73 -4.29 9.61
CA GLN A 44 -0.47 -3.57 9.53
C GLN A 44 0.59 -4.46 8.89
N LEU A 45 1.22 -3.96 7.84
CA LEU A 45 2.31 -4.63 7.13
C LEU A 45 3.61 -3.90 7.40
N PHE A 46 4.55 -4.59 8.06
CA PHE A 46 5.89 -4.06 8.29
C PHE A 46 6.64 -3.86 6.97
N ILE A 47 7.23 -2.67 6.80
CA ILE A 47 7.98 -2.27 5.62
C ILE A 47 9.48 -2.28 5.88
N CYS A 48 9.95 -1.40 6.78
CA CYS A 48 11.36 -1.27 7.13
C CYS A 48 11.54 -0.46 8.41
N PHE A 49 12.78 -0.42 8.91
CA PHE A 49 13.21 0.51 9.94
C PHE A 49 13.73 1.83 9.33
N ALA A 50 13.76 2.88 10.16
CA ALA A 50 14.43 4.14 9.95
C ALA A 50 15.22 4.53 11.20
N ASP A 51 16.45 4.98 10.97
CA ASP A 51 17.45 5.20 12.04
C ASP A 51 17.20 6.49 12.84
N ASN A 52 16.35 7.39 12.33
CA ASN A 52 15.97 8.62 13.00
C ASN A 52 14.67 9.21 12.43
N GLU A 53 14.15 10.23 13.11
CA GLU A 53 12.89 10.89 12.79
C GLU A 53 12.87 11.53 11.39
N SER A 54 14.00 12.11 10.96
CA SER A 54 14.13 12.74 9.65
C SER A 54 14.12 11.69 8.53
N HIS A 55 14.85 10.60 8.71
CA HIS A 55 14.84 9.45 7.81
C HIS A 55 13.44 8.84 7.72
N ALA A 56 12.78 8.60 8.86
CA ALA A 56 11.41 8.08 8.91
C ALA A 56 10.43 8.99 8.15
N SER A 57 10.53 10.31 8.32
CA SER A 57 9.67 11.27 7.65
C SER A 57 9.88 11.30 6.13
N LEU A 58 11.12 11.13 5.66
CA LEU A 58 11.42 11.02 4.23
C LEU A 58 10.82 9.75 3.63
N LEU A 59 10.98 8.62 4.32
CA LEU A 59 10.42 7.33 3.88
C LEU A 59 8.90 7.36 3.84
N ILE A 60 8.22 7.91 4.86
CA ILE A 60 6.75 8.04 4.87
C ILE A 60 6.28 8.82 3.65
N LYS A 61 6.90 9.97 3.34
CA LYS A 61 6.52 10.77 2.16
C LYS A 61 6.69 9.98 0.89
N GLN A 62 7.83 9.32 0.72
CA GLN A 62 8.11 8.53 -0.49
C GLN A 62 7.16 7.35 -0.65
N PHE A 63 6.95 6.57 0.41
CA PHE A 63 6.08 5.40 0.39
C PHE A 63 4.61 5.77 0.23
N THR A 64 4.17 6.91 0.78
CA THR A 64 2.82 7.42 0.54
C THR A 64 2.58 7.70 -0.94
N LEU A 65 3.53 8.37 -1.61
CA LEU A 65 3.43 8.63 -3.05
C LEU A 65 3.39 7.33 -3.86
N TRP A 66 4.21 6.35 -3.50
CA TRP A 66 4.24 5.05 -4.15
C TRP A 66 2.95 4.25 -3.92
N LEU A 67 2.41 4.28 -2.70
CA LEU A 67 1.14 3.63 -2.38
C LEU A 67 0.00 4.22 -3.19
N ILE A 68 -0.06 5.54 -3.34
CA ILE A 68 -1.05 6.21 -4.19
C ILE A 68 -0.94 5.73 -5.64
N LYS A 69 0.29 5.62 -6.17
CA LYS A 69 0.54 5.11 -7.53
C LYS A 69 0.02 3.68 -7.69
N ILE A 70 0.42 2.77 -6.81
CA ILE A 70 -0.02 1.36 -6.83
C ILE A 70 -1.55 1.27 -6.75
N ASN A 71 -2.16 2.02 -5.83
CA ASN A 71 -3.61 2.03 -5.66
C ASN A 71 -4.34 2.58 -6.89
N SER A 72 -3.76 3.56 -7.59
CA SER A 72 -4.32 4.08 -8.84
C SER A 72 -4.29 3.04 -9.98
N GLU A 73 -3.21 2.28 -10.08
CA GLU A 73 -3.05 1.23 -11.08
C GLU A 73 -4.01 0.06 -10.79
N LYS A 74 -4.14 -0.36 -9.53
CA LYS A 74 -5.12 -1.38 -9.11
C LYS A 74 -6.56 -0.97 -9.45
N ARG A 75 -6.95 0.27 -9.19
CA ARG A 75 -8.29 0.78 -9.56
C ARG A 75 -8.53 0.75 -11.07
N ARG A 76 -7.51 1.10 -11.86
CA ARG A 76 -7.60 1.06 -13.33
C ARG A 76 -7.76 -0.37 -13.85
N GLN A 77 -7.02 -1.33 -13.29
CA GLN A 77 -7.13 -2.75 -13.62
C GLN A 77 -8.52 -3.31 -13.27
N GLN A 78 -9.01 -3.06 -12.05
CA GLN A 78 -10.36 -3.47 -11.63
C GLN A 78 -11.46 -2.89 -12.52
N LYS A 79 -11.31 -1.63 -12.95
CA LYS A 79 -12.25 -1.02 -13.89
C LYS A 79 -12.23 -1.71 -15.26
N ALA A 80 -11.03 -2.04 -15.78
CA ALA A 80 -10.89 -2.74 -17.05
C ALA A 80 -11.48 -4.16 -16.99
N GLU A 81 -11.24 -4.89 -15.90
CA GLU A 81 -11.81 -6.22 -15.66
C GLU A 81 -13.34 -6.19 -15.64
N ARG A 82 -13.94 -5.24 -14.91
CA ARG A 82 -15.40 -5.07 -14.87
C ARG A 82 -16.00 -4.74 -16.25
N HIS A 83 -15.31 -3.93 -17.06
CA HIS A 83 -15.77 -3.65 -18.42
C HIS A 83 -15.68 -4.88 -19.32
N ALA A 84 -14.62 -5.68 -19.19
CA ALA A 84 -14.49 -6.93 -19.94
C ALA A 84 -15.56 -7.95 -19.54
N GLU A 85 -15.83 -8.09 -18.25
CA GLU A 85 -16.87 -8.99 -17.72
C GLU A 85 -18.27 -8.59 -18.19
N ALA A 86 -18.59 -7.30 -18.16
CA ALA A 86 -19.87 -6.78 -18.67
C ALA A 86 -20.05 -7.01 -20.18
N ALA A 87 -18.96 -7.01 -20.97
CA ALA A 87 -19.00 -7.28 -22.41
C ALA A 87 -19.15 -8.78 -22.77
N LEU A 88 -18.93 -9.69 -21.81
CA LEU A 88 -19.00 -11.14 -22.01
C LEU A 88 -20.33 -11.75 -21.55
N LEU A 89 -21.20 -10.99 -20.89
CA LEU A 89 -22.55 -11.44 -20.52
C LEU A 89 -23.49 -11.25 -21.73
N PRO A 90 -24.03 -12.33 -22.33
CA PRO A 90 -25.02 -12.21 -23.38
C PRO A 90 -26.32 -11.63 -22.80
N ASP A 91 -26.91 -10.67 -23.50
CA ASP A 91 -28.24 -10.14 -23.20
C ASP A 91 -29.23 -11.32 -23.06
N LYS A 92 -29.84 -11.44 -21.89
CA LYS A 92 -30.93 -12.40 -21.62
C LYS A 92 -32.25 -11.86 -22.11
#